data_AF-F7JKD2-F1
#
_entry.id   AF-F7JKD2-F1
#
_cell.length_a   1.000
_cell.length_b   1.000
_cell.length_c   1.000
_cell.angle_alpha   90.00
_cell.angle_beta   90.00
_cell.angle_gamma   90.00
#
_symmetry.space_group_name_H-M   'P 1'
#
loop_
_entity.id
_entity.type
_entity.pdbx_description
1 polymer ?
#
loop_
_entity_poly.entity_id
_entity_poly.type
_entity_poly.pdbx_seq_one_letter_code
_entity_poly.pdbx_strand_id
1 'polypeptide(L)'
;MKNKLEQKVDELERKLNDGLNELKVIKAKLEKKKYAGSKIGDTFELIGKKWKILDSNENGAFCLCLNFLGDKEFDCSCNEWTSSNLRNYLNTDVYKKIINEIGEENVIEFDRDLSSLDGQSEYGTCKDFVSLISIDEYRKYRSVIPNFEEWWWTLTPYSTKCNDDTKWIAVVSPSGFINRRFCFIQFGVRPVCIFSSALFESEDE
;
A
#
# COMPACT_ATOMS: atom_id res chain seq x y z
N MET A 1 -14.60 -38.88 -38.11
CA MET A 1 -15.85 -38.29 -37.56
C MET A 1 -15.78 -38.42 -36.06
N LYS A 2 -15.78 -37.30 -35.33
CA LYS A 2 -15.89 -37.36 -33.86
C LYS A 2 -17.18 -38.08 -33.50
N ASN A 3 -17.13 -38.99 -32.52
CA ASN A 3 -18.32 -39.71 -32.11
C ASN A 3 -19.26 -38.77 -31.33
N LYS A 4 -20.53 -39.18 -31.16
CA LYS A 4 -21.57 -38.37 -30.51
C LYS A 4 -21.24 -37.99 -29.05
N LEU A 5 -20.39 -38.77 -28.38
CA LEU A 5 -19.91 -38.48 -27.02
C LEU A 5 -18.83 -37.40 -27.05
N GLU A 6 -17.85 -37.49 -27.94
CA GLU A 6 -16.80 -36.47 -28.12
C GLU A 6 -17.38 -35.09 -28.44
N GLN A 7 -18.40 -35.02 -29.30
CA GLN A 7 -19.09 -33.76 -29.61
C GLN A 7 -19.78 -33.15 -28.39
N LYS A 8 -20.37 -33.97 -27.52
CA LYS A 8 -20.99 -33.50 -26.27
C LYS A 8 -19.96 -33.02 -25.25
N VAL A 9 -18.80 -33.68 -25.18
CA VAL A 9 -17.69 -33.25 -24.31
C VAL A 9 -17.16 -31.90 -24.76
N ASP A 10 -16.88 -31.73 -26.06
CA ASP A 10 -16.44 -30.43 -26.61
C ASP A 10 -17.46 -29.31 -26.32
N GLU A 11 -18.76 -29.60 -26.43
CA GLU A 11 -19.81 -28.61 -26.16
C GLU A 11 -19.86 -28.22 -24.67
N LEU A 12 -19.68 -29.19 -23.77
CA LEU A 12 -19.64 -28.95 -22.33
C LEU A 12 -18.39 -28.15 -21.92
N GLU A 13 -17.22 -28.50 -22.46
CA GLU A 13 -15.98 -27.76 -22.22
C GLU A 13 -16.10 -26.30 -22.67
N ARG A 14 -16.70 -26.06 -23.83
CA ARG A 14 -16.97 -24.69 -24.31
C ARG A 14 -17.88 -23.93 -23.35
N LYS A 15 -19.02 -24.51 -22.95
CA LYS A 15 -19.95 -23.87 -22.01
C LYS A 15 -19.31 -23.58 -20.65
N LEU A 16 -18.44 -24.49 -20.18
CA LEU A 16 -17.70 -24.30 -18.93
C LEU A 16 -16.73 -23.11 -19.04
N ASN A 17 -15.98 -23.01 -20.14
CA ASN A 17 -15.05 -21.91 -20.37
C ASN A 17 -15.78 -20.57 -20.54
N ASP A 18 -16.89 -20.54 -21.26
CA ASP A 18 -17.73 -19.35 -21.43
C ASP A 18 -18.26 -18.87 -20.06
N GLY A 19 -18.81 -19.78 -19.25
CA GLY A 19 -19.27 -19.46 -17.90
C GLY A 19 -18.16 -18.99 -16.97
N LEU A 20 -16.96 -19.56 -17.06
CA LEU A 20 -15.79 -19.11 -16.29
C LEU A 20 -15.39 -17.68 -16.67
N ASN A 21 -15.45 -17.34 -17.96
CA ASN A 21 -15.14 -16.00 -18.45
C ASN A 21 -16.19 -14.98 -18.00
N GLU A 22 -17.48 -15.31 -18.07
CA GLU A 22 -18.55 -14.46 -17.55
C GLU A 22 -18.40 -14.20 -16.05
N LEU A 23 -18.09 -15.24 -15.26
CA LEU A 23 -17.83 -15.09 -13.82
C LEU A 23 -16.66 -14.16 -13.52
N LYS A 24 -15.57 -14.23 -14.29
CA LYS A 24 -14.43 -13.30 -14.14
C LYS A 24 -14.86 -11.86 -14.41
N VAL A 25 -15.65 -11.62 -15.46
CA VAL A 25 -16.16 -10.28 -15.80
C VAL A 25 -17.09 -9.75 -14.71
N ILE A 26 -18.00 -10.56 -14.19
CA ILE A 26 -18.92 -10.16 -13.11
C ILE A 26 -18.14 -9.83 -11.83
N LYS A 27 -17.15 -10.66 -11.46
CA LYS A 27 -16.29 -10.42 -10.29
C LYS A 27 -15.56 -9.07 -10.40
N ALA A 28 -14.94 -8.80 -11.54
CA ALA A 28 -14.25 -7.54 -11.79
C ALA A 28 -15.19 -6.33 -11.70
N LYS A 29 -16.42 -6.44 -12.23
CA LYS A 29 -17.45 -5.38 -12.12
C LYS A 29 -17.87 -5.12 -10.67
N LEU A 30 -18.06 -6.18 -9.88
CA LEU A 30 -18.40 -6.06 -8.46
C LEU A 30 -17.26 -5.44 -7.65
N GLU A 31 -16.01 -5.80 -7.95
CA GLU A 31 -14.82 -5.22 -7.33
C GLU A 31 -14.69 -3.73 -7.65
N LYS A 32 -14.93 -3.30 -8.90
CA LYS A 32 -14.98 -1.86 -9.24
C LYS A 32 -16.08 -1.12 -8.50
N LYS A 33 -17.30 -1.67 -8.44
CA LYS A 33 -18.41 -1.06 -7.69
C LYS A 33 -18.15 -0.94 -6.19
N LYS A 34 -17.24 -1.74 -5.62
CA LYS A 34 -16.88 -1.68 -4.20
C LYS A 34 -16.22 -0.35 -3.82
N TYR A 35 -15.48 0.27 -4.73
CA TYR A 35 -14.68 1.47 -4.46
C TYR A 35 -15.15 2.72 -5.23
N ALA A 36 -16.04 2.54 -6.22
CA ALA A 36 -16.58 3.61 -7.06
C ALA A 36 -17.11 4.81 -6.26
N GLY A 37 -16.78 6.01 -6.74
CA GLY A 37 -17.23 7.30 -6.19
C GLY A 37 -16.50 7.76 -4.92
N SER A 38 -15.50 7.02 -4.44
CA SER A 38 -14.71 7.42 -3.26
C SER A 38 -13.84 8.64 -3.58
N LYS A 39 -13.79 9.60 -2.66
CA LYS A 39 -13.08 10.88 -2.80
C LYS A 39 -11.98 11.03 -1.76
N ILE A 40 -11.16 12.07 -1.91
CA ILE A 40 -10.17 12.45 -0.89
C ILE A 40 -10.87 12.61 0.47
N GLY A 41 -10.32 11.97 1.50
CA GLY A 41 -10.88 11.93 2.85
C GLY A 41 -11.77 10.72 3.12
N ASP A 42 -12.31 10.06 2.09
CA ASP A 42 -13.13 8.87 2.27
C ASP A 42 -12.29 7.67 2.70
N THR A 43 -12.99 6.66 3.21
CA THR A 43 -12.38 5.43 3.68
C THR A 43 -13.02 4.23 3.03
N PHE A 44 -12.23 3.24 2.69
CA PHE A 44 -12.66 1.99 2.08
C PHE A 44 -11.99 0.79 2.76
N GLU A 45 -12.44 -0.42 2.45
CA GLU A 45 -11.87 -1.66 3.02
C GLU A 45 -11.11 -2.46 1.95
N LEU A 46 -9.86 -2.78 2.25
CA LEU A 46 -8.96 -3.58 1.42
C LEU A 46 -8.10 -4.46 2.34
N ILE A 47 -7.91 -5.73 1.98
CA ILE A 47 -7.20 -6.76 2.76
C ILE A 47 -7.72 -6.90 4.20
N GLY A 48 -9.02 -6.68 4.40
CA GLY A 48 -9.68 -6.70 5.72
C GLY A 48 -9.25 -5.55 6.63
N LYS A 49 -8.77 -4.45 6.05
CA LYS A 49 -8.28 -3.26 6.77
C LYS A 49 -8.93 -2.02 6.20
N LYS A 50 -9.14 -1.02 7.06
CA LYS A 50 -9.64 0.29 6.65
C LYS A 50 -8.51 1.12 6.07
N TRP A 51 -8.71 1.66 4.88
CA TRP A 51 -7.81 2.59 4.18
C TRP A 51 -8.45 3.95 4.04
N LYS A 52 -7.63 4.99 3.88
CA LYS A 52 -8.08 6.36 3.66
C LYS A 52 -7.39 6.94 2.44
N ILE A 53 -8.17 7.60 1.58
CA ILE A 53 -7.64 8.37 0.45
C ILE A 53 -7.11 9.70 0.98
N LEU A 54 -5.81 9.93 0.86
CA LEU A 54 -5.13 11.15 1.33
C LEU A 54 -5.01 12.20 0.23
N ASP A 55 -4.75 11.76 -0.99
CA ASP A 55 -4.63 12.60 -2.19
C ASP A 55 -5.05 11.78 -3.42
N SER A 56 -5.37 12.45 -4.51
CA SER A 56 -5.69 11.78 -5.78
C SER A 56 -5.40 12.67 -6.97
N ASN A 57 -4.96 12.07 -8.06
CA ASN A 57 -4.82 12.71 -9.36
C ASN A 57 -5.47 11.84 -10.46
N GLU A 58 -5.30 12.23 -11.71
CA GLU A 58 -5.82 11.51 -12.88
C GLU A 58 -5.33 10.05 -12.97
N ASN A 59 -4.14 9.74 -12.46
CA ASN A 59 -3.52 8.43 -12.58
C ASN A 59 -3.81 7.52 -11.37
N GLY A 60 -3.86 8.09 -10.16
CA GLY A 60 -4.09 7.28 -8.97
C GLY A 60 -4.41 8.05 -7.70
N ALA A 61 -4.82 7.30 -6.70
CA ALA A 61 -5.14 7.75 -5.35
C ALA A 61 -4.07 7.30 -4.35
N PHE A 62 -3.45 8.25 -3.65
CA PHE A 62 -2.50 7.99 -2.57
C PHE A 62 -3.27 7.65 -1.30
N CYS A 63 -3.13 6.41 -0.83
CA CYS A 63 -3.95 5.85 0.23
C CYS A 63 -3.10 5.38 1.42
N LEU A 64 -3.58 5.63 2.64
CA LEU A 64 -2.97 5.17 3.89
C LEU A 64 -3.85 4.14 4.59
N CYS A 65 -3.24 3.04 5.04
CA CYS A 65 -3.91 2.05 5.87
C CYS A 65 -4.10 2.56 7.32
N LEU A 66 -5.36 2.75 7.72
CA LEU A 66 -5.76 3.23 9.05
C LEU A 66 -5.81 2.14 10.12
N ASN A 67 -5.70 0.86 9.76
CA ASN A 67 -5.49 -0.21 10.73
C ASN A 67 -4.05 -0.71 10.59
N PHE A 68 -3.29 -0.77 11.69
CA PHE A 68 -1.95 -1.31 11.61
C PHE A 68 -1.97 -2.81 11.24
N LEU A 69 -0.92 -3.24 10.54
CA LEU A 69 -0.76 -4.64 10.10
C LEU A 69 -0.09 -5.54 11.16
N GLY A 70 0.15 -4.99 12.35
CA GLY A 70 0.95 -5.57 13.41
C GLY A 70 2.18 -4.72 13.72
N ASP A 71 2.80 -4.99 14.85
CA ASP A 71 4.06 -4.35 15.23
C ASP A 71 5.23 -5.11 14.60
N LYS A 72 6.15 -4.35 14.00
CA LYS A 72 7.36 -4.90 13.38
C LYS A 72 8.54 -3.99 13.63
N GLU A 73 9.73 -4.57 13.61
CA GLU A 73 10.97 -3.81 13.47
C GLU A 73 11.01 -3.16 12.10
N PHE A 74 11.64 -1.99 12.01
CA PHE A 74 11.99 -1.41 10.72
C PHE A 74 13.08 -2.26 10.06
N ASP A 75 14.17 -2.47 10.79
CA ASP A 75 15.26 -3.36 10.43
C ASP A 75 16.02 -3.81 11.68
N CYS A 76 16.73 -4.94 11.59
CA CYS A 76 17.49 -5.46 12.73
C CYS A 76 18.77 -4.65 13.02
N SER A 77 19.27 -3.85 12.08
CA SER A 77 20.61 -3.28 12.16
C SER A 77 20.75 -1.82 11.75
N CYS A 78 19.96 -1.34 10.79
CA CYS A 78 20.13 0.01 10.25
C CYS A 78 18.83 0.74 9.88
N ASN A 79 18.93 2.04 9.64
CA ASN A 79 17.82 2.91 9.24
C ASN A 79 17.67 3.08 7.71
N GLU A 80 18.39 2.30 6.91
CA GLU A 80 18.32 2.38 5.45
C GLU A 80 17.12 1.59 4.92
N TRP A 81 16.16 2.28 4.31
CA TRP A 81 14.91 1.67 3.87
C TRP A 81 15.09 0.58 2.81
N THR A 82 15.98 0.80 1.84
CA THR A 82 16.15 -0.05 0.65
C THR A 82 16.54 -1.49 0.99
N SER A 83 17.28 -1.69 2.07
CA SER A 83 17.76 -2.98 2.59
C SER A 83 16.93 -3.50 3.77
N SER A 84 15.94 -2.75 4.25
CA SER A 84 15.22 -3.06 5.48
C SER A 84 14.33 -4.30 5.37
N ASN A 85 14.27 -5.06 6.47
CA ASN A 85 13.34 -6.19 6.61
C ASN A 85 11.87 -5.77 6.45
N LEU A 86 11.51 -4.57 6.92
CA LEU A 86 10.14 -4.06 6.80
C LEU A 86 9.75 -3.78 5.36
N ARG A 87 10.64 -3.20 4.54
CA ARG A 87 10.40 -3.00 3.11
C ARG A 87 10.17 -4.33 2.39
N ASN A 88 10.97 -5.35 2.71
CA ASN A 88 10.81 -6.69 2.14
C ASN A 88 9.45 -7.27 2.51
N TYR A 89 9.02 -7.20 3.78
CA TYR A 89 7.69 -7.64 4.21
C TYR A 89 6.56 -6.93 3.46
N LEU A 90 6.66 -5.60 3.30
CA LEU A 90 5.62 -4.82 2.60
C LEU A 90 5.53 -5.19 1.11
N ASN A 91 6.65 -5.30 0.41
CA ASN A 91 6.67 -5.56 -1.03
C ASN A 91 6.58 -7.04 -1.41
N THR A 92 6.50 -7.94 -0.43
CA THR A 92 6.26 -9.39 -0.66
C THR A 92 4.90 -9.80 -0.12
N ASP A 93 4.77 -9.95 1.19
CA ASP A 93 3.58 -10.51 1.84
C ASP A 93 2.36 -9.58 1.73
N VAL A 94 2.56 -8.28 1.97
CA VAL A 94 1.45 -7.30 1.93
C VAL A 94 1.05 -7.02 0.49
N TYR A 95 2.02 -6.77 -0.39
CA TYR A 95 1.78 -6.57 -1.82
C TYR A 95 1.01 -7.75 -2.43
N LYS A 96 1.42 -8.99 -2.15
CA LYS A 96 0.72 -10.20 -2.63
C LYS A 96 -0.74 -10.26 -2.19
N LYS A 97 -1.05 -9.85 -0.95
CA LYS A 97 -2.45 -9.81 -0.46
C LYS A 97 -3.27 -8.76 -1.20
N ILE A 98 -2.68 -7.59 -1.47
CA ILE A 98 -3.34 -6.50 -2.19
C ILE A 98 -3.66 -6.94 -3.63
N ILE A 99 -2.67 -7.41 -4.40
CA ILE A 99 -2.89 -7.79 -5.80
C ILE A 99 -3.83 -9.00 -5.95
N ASN A 100 -3.89 -9.89 -4.96
CA ASN A 100 -4.86 -10.98 -4.95
C ASN A 100 -6.32 -10.50 -4.79
N GLU A 101 -6.53 -9.33 -4.16
CA GLU A 101 -7.86 -8.76 -3.95
C GLU A 101 -8.28 -7.81 -5.06
N ILE A 102 -7.36 -6.98 -5.57
CA ILE A 102 -7.69 -5.92 -6.53
C ILE A 102 -6.97 -6.02 -7.87
N GLY A 103 -6.14 -7.04 -8.11
CA GLY A 103 -5.33 -7.14 -9.32
C GLY A 103 -4.07 -6.27 -9.26
N GLU A 104 -3.02 -6.73 -9.97
CA GLU A 104 -1.72 -6.05 -10.03
C GLU A 104 -1.81 -4.73 -10.81
N GLU A 105 -2.62 -4.70 -11.86
CA GLU A 105 -2.85 -3.52 -12.71
C GLU A 105 -3.43 -2.31 -11.96
N ASN A 106 -3.96 -2.54 -10.76
CA ASN A 106 -4.56 -1.51 -9.93
C ASN A 106 -3.62 -1.00 -8.82
N VAL A 107 -2.39 -1.50 -8.73
CA VAL A 107 -1.36 -1.02 -7.80
C VAL A 107 -0.23 -0.36 -8.59
N ILE A 108 -0.01 0.92 -8.34
CA ILE A 108 0.95 1.73 -9.10
C ILE A 108 2.26 1.83 -8.32
N GLU A 109 3.37 1.47 -8.97
CA GLU A 109 4.73 1.71 -8.44
C GLU A 109 5.01 3.22 -8.38
N PHE A 110 5.60 3.68 -7.28
CA PHE A 110 5.85 5.10 -7.07
C PHE A 110 7.19 5.38 -6.43
N ASP A 111 7.74 6.56 -6.74
CA ASP A 111 9.01 7.02 -6.20
C ASP A 111 8.88 7.38 -4.71
N ARG A 112 9.93 7.05 -3.97
CA ARG A 112 10.11 7.35 -2.55
C ARG A 112 11.38 8.17 -2.38
N ASP A 113 11.24 9.33 -1.75
CA ASP A 113 12.36 10.14 -1.28
C ASP A 113 12.79 9.64 0.10
N LEU A 114 14.06 9.26 0.23
CA LEU A 114 14.65 8.73 1.46
C LEU A 114 15.48 9.78 2.21
N SER A 115 15.22 11.07 1.93
CA SER A 115 15.80 12.17 2.69
C SER A 115 15.47 12.04 4.17
N SER A 116 16.47 12.29 5.01
CA SER A 116 16.32 12.23 6.46
C SER A 116 15.59 13.45 7.02
N LEU A 117 15.15 13.36 8.26
CA LEU A 117 14.40 14.42 8.94
C LEU A 117 15.18 15.74 9.05
N ASP A 118 16.51 15.67 9.13
CA ASP A 118 17.43 16.80 9.13
C ASP A 118 17.90 17.23 7.72
N GLY A 119 17.33 16.66 6.66
CA GLY A 119 17.50 17.09 5.27
C GLY A 119 18.72 16.50 4.55
N GLN A 120 19.31 15.41 5.06
CA GLN A 120 20.40 14.70 4.39
C GLN A 120 19.86 13.72 3.35
N SER A 121 20.60 13.48 2.27
CA SER A 121 20.09 12.78 1.09
C SER A 121 20.91 11.55 0.68
N GLU A 122 21.82 11.04 1.52
CA GLU A 122 22.75 9.96 1.15
C GLU A 122 22.06 8.63 0.84
N TYR A 123 20.86 8.40 1.36
CA TYR A 123 20.06 7.22 1.02
C TYR A 123 19.34 7.32 -0.33
N GLY A 124 19.31 8.52 -0.94
CA GLY A 124 18.78 8.74 -2.28
C GLY A 124 17.27 8.47 -2.40
N THR A 125 16.89 7.80 -3.47
CA THR A 125 15.49 7.50 -3.81
C THR A 125 15.32 6.04 -4.18
N CYS A 126 14.10 5.50 -4.00
CA CYS A 126 13.75 4.18 -4.51
C CYS A 126 12.33 4.15 -5.08
N LYS A 127 11.93 3.00 -5.61
CA LYS A 127 10.56 2.73 -6.04
C LYS A 127 9.96 1.58 -5.25
N ASP A 128 8.70 1.73 -4.87
CA ASP A 128 7.95 0.72 -4.13
C ASP A 128 6.50 0.63 -4.66
N PHE A 129 5.87 -0.53 -4.49
CA PHE A 129 4.41 -0.67 -4.62
C PHE A 129 3.70 -0.47 -3.28
N VAL A 130 4.36 -0.88 -2.19
CA VAL A 130 3.87 -0.73 -0.82
C VAL A 130 4.99 -0.12 0.00
N SER A 131 4.75 1.06 0.57
CA SER A 131 5.76 1.80 1.34
C SER A 131 5.19 2.32 2.66
N LEU A 132 5.95 3.16 3.36
CA LEU A 132 5.48 3.91 4.52
C LEU A 132 5.32 5.38 4.15
N ILE A 133 4.47 6.10 4.88
CA ILE A 133 4.35 7.55 4.74
C ILE A 133 5.65 8.22 5.17
N SER A 134 6.12 9.24 4.46
CA SER A 134 7.21 10.09 4.91
C SER A 134 6.71 11.13 5.91
N ILE A 135 7.62 11.77 6.66
CA ILE A 135 7.23 12.85 7.57
C ILE A 135 6.66 14.06 6.81
N ASP A 136 7.17 14.36 5.62
CA ASP A 136 6.67 15.49 4.83
C ASP A 136 5.28 15.20 4.24
N GLU A 137 5.03 13.97 3.81
CA GLU A 137 3.68 13.52 3.45
C GLU A 137 2.74 13.56 4.66
N TYR A 138 3.20 13.09 5.82
CA TYR A 138 2.42 13.15 7.06
C TYR A 138 2.04 14.59 7.40
N ARG A 139 2.97 15.55 7.27
CA ARG A 139 2.71 16.99 7.47
C ARG A 139 1.72 17.52 6.44
N LYS A 140 1.91 17.19 5.15
CA LYS A 140 1.02 17.60 4.05
C LYS A 140 -0.42 17.14 4.27
N TYR A 141 -0.62 15.89 4.68
CA TYR A 141 -1.95 15.28 4.84
C TYR A 141 -2.43 15.23 6.29
N ARG A 142 -1.79 15.98 7.19
CA ARG A 142 -2.03 15.88 8.64
C ARG A 142 -3.49 16.10 9.03
N SER A 143 -4.18 17.00 8.34
CA SER A 143 -5.56 17.39 8.62
C SER A 143 -6.56 16.25 8.41
N VAL A 144 -6.24 15.27 7.55
CA VAL A 144 -7.12 14.14 7.25
C VAL A 144 -6.69 12.85 7.95
N ILE A 145 -5.45 12.76 8.42
CA ILE A 145 -4.94 11.59 9.16
C ILE A 145 -5.44 11.67 10.62
N PRO A 146 -6.19 10.68 11.14
CA PRO A 146 -6.58 10.67 12.54
C PRO A 146 -5.38 10.39 13.44
N ASN A 147 -5.51 10.72 14.72
CA ASN A 147 -4.60 10.20 15.73
C ASN A 147 -4.83 8.69 15.89
N PHE A 148 -3.75 7.95 16.09
CA PHE A 148 -3.80 6.53 16.39
C PHE A 148 -3.46 6.31 17.86
N GLU A 149 -3.85 5.18 18.44
CA GLU A 149 -3.56 4.87 19.85
C GLU A 149 -2.10 4.48 20.09
N GLU A 150 -1.41 4.06 19.02
CA GLU A 150 -0.05 3.53 19.08
C GLU A 150 0.95 4.35 18.29
N TRP A 151 2.22 4.22 18.68
CA TRP A 151 3.35 4.70 17.89
C TRP A 151 3.46 3.90 16.59
N TRP A 152 3.83 4.58 15.52
CA TRP A 152 3.91 3.96 14.20
C TRP A 152 5.11 4.47 13.39
N TRP A 153 5.58 3.60 12.51
CA TRP A 153 6.73 3.87 11.66
C TRP A 153 6.40 4.88 10.56
N THR A 154 7.42 5.67 10.21
CA THR A 154 7.45 6.45 8.98
C THR A 154 8.61 5.97 8.11
N LEU A 155 8.62 6.38 6.85
CA LEU A 155 9.72 6.12 5.92
C LEU A 155 10.99 6.89 6.28
N THR A 156 10.84 8.04 6.94
CA THR A 156 11.90 9.03 7.08
C THR A 156 12.95 8.61 8.12
N PRO A 157 14.22 8.41 7.73
CA PRO A 157 15.29 8.23 8.71
C PRO A 157 15.49 9.54 9.50
N TYR A 158 15.94 9.44 10.75
CA TYR A 158 16.12 10.64 11.56
C TYR A 158 17.32 11.47 11.10
N SER A 159 18.41 10.81 10.75
CA SER A 159 19.61 11.35 10.08
C SER A 159 20.29 10.20 9.32
N THR A 160 21.51 10.41 8.83
CA THR A 160 22.26 9.42 8.04
C THR A 160 23.68 9.26 8.56
N LYS A 161 24.44 8.38 7.88
CA LYS A 161 25.85 8.11 8.18
C LYS A 161 26.76 9.34 8.21
N CYS A 162 26.37 10.48 7.61
CA CYS A 162 27.17 11.70 7.69
C CYS A 162 27.25 12.29 9.10
N ASN A 163 26.29 11.95 9.97
CA ASN A 163 26.23 12.34 11.38
C ASN A 163 26.43 11.14 12.33
N ASP A 164 27.05 10.06 11.86
CA ASP A 164 27.17 8.79 12.60
C ASP A 164 25.82 8.19 13.03
N ASP A 165 24.73 8.54 12.33
CA ASP A 165 23.40 8.00 12.57
C ASP A 165 23.02 6.98 11.50
N THR A 166 23.08 5.71 11.89
CA THR A 166 22.68 4.60 11.03
C THR A 166 21.50 3.83 11.62
N LYS A 167 20.83 4.33 12.66
CA LYS A 167 19.91 3.51 13.46
C LYS A 167 18.58 4.18 13.78
N TRP A 168 18.52 5.51 13.72
CA TRP A 168 17.33 6.21 14.16
C TRP A 168 16.39 6.47 13.00
N ILE A 169 15.12 6.17 13.22
CA ILE A 169 13.99 6.39 12.30
C ILE A 169 13.03 7.37 12.97
N ALA A 170 12.45 8.27 12.18
CA ALA A 170 11.38 9.14 12.63
C ALA A 170 10.08 8.33 12.82
N VAL A 171 9.43 8.51 13.97
CA VAL A 171 8.15 7.89 14.31
C VAL A 171 7.14 8.95 14.71
N VAL A 172 5.86 8.61 14.58
CA VAL A 172 4.76 9.48 15.01
C VAL A 172 4.10 8.85 16.24
N SER A 173 3.91 9.67 17.28
CA SER A 173 3.25 9.28 18.52
C SER A 173 1.72 9.29 18.38
N PRO A 174 1.00 8.72 19.37
CA PRO A 174 -0.46 8.81 19.42
C PRO A 174 -1.01 10.25 19.41
N SER A 175 -0.27 11.20 20.00
CA SER A 175 -0.63 12.62 20.01
C SER A 175 -0.23 13.38 18.73
N GLY A 176 0.41 12.69 17.76
CA GLY A 176 0.94 13.30 16.54
C GLY A 176 2.31 13.96 16.70
N PHE A 177 3.02 13.70 17.80
CA PHE A 177 4.38 14.19 18.02
C PHE A 177 5.40 13.34 17.27
N ILE A 178 6.36 13.98 16.61
CA ILE A 178 7.43 13.30 15.88
C ILE A 178 8.61 13.06 16.83
N ASN A 179 9.06 11.81 16.94
CA ASN A 179 10.23 11.43 17.75
C ASN A 179 11.17 10.54 16.92
N ARG A 180 12.33 10.19 17.49
CA ARG A 180 13.22 9.16 16.96
C ARG A 180 13.15 7.88 17.78
N ARG A 181 13.24 6.75 17.09
CA ARG A 181 13.37 5.42 17.69
C ARG A 181 14.37 4.57 16.93
N PHE A 182 14.98 3.62 17.63
CA PHE A 182 15.90 2.67 17.03
C PHE A 182 15.17 1.75 16.06
N CYS A 183 15.77 1.46 14.91
CA CYS A 183 15.21 0.63 13.84
C CYS A 183 14.76 -0.77 14.30
N PHE A 184 15.39 -1.33 15.34
CA PHE A 184 15.12 -2.66 15.90
C PHE A 184 14.02 -2.69 16.98
N ILE A 185 13.36 -1.56 17.27
CA ILE A 185 12.17 -1.55 18.14
C ILE A 185 10.94 -1.94 17.32
N GLN A 186 9.90 -2.50 17.94
CA GLN A 186 8.66 -2.83 17.24
C GLN A 186 7.65 -1.68 17.35
N PHE A 187 7.11 -1.23 16.21
CA PHE A 187 6.02 -0.25 16.13
C PHE A 187 5.00 -0.60 15.06
N GLY A 188 3.84 0.04 15.15
CA GLY A 188 2.73 -0.20 14.25
C GLY A 188 3.08 0.11 12.80
N VAL A 189 2.81 -0.86 11.91
CA VAL A 189 3.03 -0.73 10.46
C VAL A 189 1.76 -0.27 9.77
N ARG A 190 1.82 0.88 9.10
CA ARG A 190 0.70 1.50 8.38
C ARG A 190 1.13 1.84 6.95
N PRO A 191 0.95 0.90 6.01
CA PRO A 191 1.44 1.11 4.65
C PRO A 191 0.69 2.21 3.91
N VAL A 192 1.38 2.77 2.93
CA VAL A 192 0.82 3.61 1.88
C VAL A 192 1.00 2.96 0.52
N CYS A 193 0.02 3.17 -0.37
CA CYS A 193 0.02 2.70 -1.75
C CYS A 193 -0.59 3.76 -2.66
N ILE A 194 -0.23 3.72 -3.94
CA ILE A 194 -0.98 4.41 -5.00
C ILE A 194 -1.85 3.38 -5.71
N PHE A 195 -3.16 3.58 -5.65
CA PHE A 195 -4.12 2.73 -6.34
C PHE A 195 -4.62 3.43 -7.60
N SER A 196 -4.82 2.68 -8.69
CA SER A 196 -5.33 3.21 -9.95
C SER A 196 -6.65 3.95 -9.77
N SER A 197 -6.79 5.14 -10.38
CA SER A 197 -8.03 5.92 -10.33
C SER A 197 -9.22 5.16 -10.92
N ALA A 198 -8.98 4.22 -11.83
CA ALA A 198 -10.00 3.34 -12.42
C ALA A 198 -10.73 2.44 -11.39
N LEU A 199 -10.18 2.26 -10.18
CA LEU A 199 -10.89 1.61 -9.08
C LEU A 199 -11.98 2.51 -8.47
N PHE A 200 -11.79 3.82 -8.49
CA PHE A 200 -12.65 4.79 -7.81
C PHE A 200 -13.59 5.52 -8.77
N GLU A 201 -13.41 5.37 -10.08
CA GLU A 201 -14.34 5.88 -11.09
C GLU A 201 -15.71 5.19 -10.96
N SER A 202 -16.77 6.00 -10.94
CA SER A 202 -18.12 5.49 -11.16
C SER A 202 -18.31 5.19 -12.64
N GLU A 203 -18.95 4.07 -12.99
CA GLU A 203 -19.49 3.91 -14.33
C GLU A 203 -20.54 5.02 -14.52
N ASP A 204 -20.30 5.95 -15.45
CA ASP A 204 -21.32 6.91 -15.88
C ASP A 204 -22.53 6.11 -16.43
N GLU A 205 -23.72 6.36 -15.88
CA GLU A 205 -24.99 5.75 -16.32
C GLU A 205 -25.41 6.19 -17.73
#